data_AF-A0AAD8PM34-F1
#
_entry.id   AF-A0AAD8PM34-F1
#
_cell.length_a   1.000
_cell.length_b   1.000
_cell.length_c   1.000
_cell.angle_alpha   90.00
_cell.angle_beta   90.00
_cell.angle_gamma   90.00
#
_symmetry.space_group_name_H-M   'P 1'
#
loop_
_entity.id
_entity.type
_entity.pdbx_description
1 polymer ?
#
loop_
_entity_poly.entity_id
_entity_poly.type
_entity_poly.pdbx_seq_one_letter_code
_entity_poly.pdbx_strand_id
1 'polypeptide(L)'
;MYSKNTNYSLLQALGNALVVTNPQDFVYKAKLPKMPFFKQGSLNGNVQGSIVAMTALDGNRVKFTVGFSNLPNKGSPFTYHLHVDLIPEDGNCTKALAHYNPFNHVKTAPCDASRPETC
;
A
#
# COMPACT_ATOMS: atom_id res chain seq x y z
N MET A 1 36.29 8.21 -14.60
CA MET A 1 35.34 7.88 -13.51
C MET A 1 34.18 8.86 -13.62
N TYR A 2 33.03 8.41 -14.12
CA TYR A 2 31.87 9.29 -14.34
C TYR A 2 31.22 9.63 -12.99
N SER A 3 31.32 10.90 -12.60
CA SER A 3 30.50 11.50 -11.55
C SER A 3 29.06 11.55 -12.04
N LYS A 4 28.19 10.69 -11.51
CA LYS A 4 26.74 10.82 -11.69
C LYS A 4 26.21 11.83 -10.69
N ASN A 5 26.31 13.08 -11.08
CA ASN A 5 25.57 14.18 -10.50
C ASN A 5 24.07 13.92 -10.76
N THR A 6 23.37 13.37 -9.78
CA THR A 6 21.94 13.06 -9.92
C THR A 6 21.18 13.86 -8.87
N ASN A 7 20.78 15.06 -9.30
CA ASN A 7 19.75 15.88 -8.66
C ASN A 7 18.41 15.11 -8.69
N TYR A 8 18.24 14.12 -7.82
CA TYR A 8 16.92 13.81 -7.33
C TYR A 8 16.63 14.83 -6.25
N SER A 9 15.62 15.66 -6.47
CA SER A 9 14.97 16.47 -5.45
C SER A 9 14.77 15.60 -4.20
N LEU A 10 15.67 15.75 -3.23
CA LEU A 10 15.64 15.06 -1.96
C LEU A 10 14.53 15.72 -1.15
N LEU A 11 13.30 15.24 -1.32
CA LEU A 11 12.42 15.20 -0.15
C LEU A 11 13.17 14.35 0.87
N GLN A 12 13.75 15.00 1.88
CA GLN A 12 14.52 14.34 2.92
C GLN A 12 13.58 13.42 3.71
N ALA A 13 14.08 12.26 4.15
CA ALA A 13 13.31 11.41 5.05
C ALA A 13 12.91 12.22 6.29
N LEU A 14 11.67 12.07 6.73
CA LEU A 14 11.13 12.83 7.87
C LEU A 14 11.53 12.22 9.22
N GLY A 15 12.39 11.21 9.19
CA GLY A 15 12.81 10.40 10.33
C GLY A 15 12.68 8.92 10.03
N ASN A 16 12.82 8.12 11.07
CA ASN A 16 12.54 6.69 10.99
C ASN A 16 11.09 6.42 11.38
N ALA A 17 10.54 5.30 10.91
CA ALA A 17 9.21 4.88 11.31
C ALA A 17 9.12 4.65 12.83
N LEU A 18 7.92 4.84 13.37
CA LEU A 18 7.65 4.74 14.80
C LEU A 18 6.82 3.49 15.08
N VAL A 19 7.16 2.80 16.18
CA VAL A 19 6.28 1.79 16.76
C VAL A 19 5.29 2.51 17.68
N VAL A 20 4.00 2.41 17.38
CA VAL A 20 2.92 3.03 18.15
C VAL A 20 1.93 1.98 18.63
N THR A 21 1.30 2.24 19.78
CA THR A 21 0.19 1.41 20.26
C THR A 21 -1.09 1.80 19.51
N ASN A 22 -1.66 0.85 18.77
CA ASN A 22 -2.91 1.05 18.06
C ASN A 22 -4.10 0.85 19.01
N PRO A 23 -5.21 1.61 18.82
CA PRO A 23 -6.41 1.40 19.60
C PRO A 23 -6.98 0.00 19.32
N GLN A 24 -7.44 -0.66 20.38
CA GLN A 24 -8.14 -1.94 20.26
C GLN A 24 -9.59 -1.72 19.81
N ASP A 25 -10.23 -2.79 19.33
CA ASP A 25 -11.66 -2.82 18.96
C ASP A 25 -12.09 -2.07 17.68
N PHE A 26 -11.16 -1.40 16.98
CA PHE A 26 -11.45 -0.82 15.67
C PHE A 26 -11.22 -1.83 14.54
N VAL A 27 -12.22 -1.94 13.66
CA VAL A 27 -12.17 -2.77 12.46
C VAL A 27 -12.44 -1.89 11.24
N TYR A 28 -11.42 -1.74 10.38
CA TYR A 28 -11.55 -1.05 9.11
C TYR A 28 -11.81 -2.06 8.00
N LYS A 29 -12.76 -1.76 7.11
CA LYS A 29 -13.13 -2.62 5.99
C LYS A 29 -13.12 -1.84 4.70
N ALA A 30 -12.41 -2.35 3.70
CA ALA A 30 -12.49 -1.88 2.32
C ALA A 30 -13.07 -2.98 1.43
N LYS A 31 -13.89 -2.59 0.46
CA LYS A 31 -14.41 -3.48 -0.59
C LYS A 31 -14.04 -2.90 -1.94
N LEU A 32 -13.49 -3.74 -2.82
CA LEU A 32 -13.21 -3.34 -4.18
C LEU A 32 -14.53 -3.17 -4.96
N PRO A 33 -14.61 -2.19 -5.87
CA PRO A 33 -15.84 -1.91 -6.61
C PRO A 33 -16.19 -3.07 -7.54
N LYS A 34 -17.50 -3.33 -7.69
CA LYS A 34 -17.98 -4.37 -8.63
C LYS A 34 -17.78 -3.96 -10.09
N MET A 35 -17.91 -2.67 -10.37
CA MET A 35 -17.80 -2.13 -11.71
C MET A 35 -16.33 -1.90 -12.08
N PRO A 36 -15.88 -2.34 -13.27
CA PRO A 36 -14.51 -2.18 -13.67
C PRO A 36 -14.20 -0.73 -13.99
N PHE A 37 -13.26 -0.15 -13.23
CA PHE A 37 -12.59 1.09 -13.60
C PHE A 37 -11.60 0.84 -14.74
N PHE A 38 -10.76 -0.19 -14.60
CA PHE A 38 -9.81 -0.60 -15.62
C PHE A 38 -10.39 -1.77 -16.43
N LYS A 39 -10.56 -1.57 -17.74
CA LYS A 39 -11.17 -2.56 -18.65
C LYS A 39 -10.16 -3.23 -19.59
N GLN A 40 -8.86 -2.98 -19.41
CA GLN A 40 -7.83 -3.56 -20.26
C GLN A 40 -7.29 -4.86 -19.65
N GLY A 41 -6.64 -5.67 -20.48
CA GLY A 41 -6.07 -6.97 -20.08
C GLY A 41 -7.03 -8.14 -20.26
N SER A 42 -6.70 -9.28 -19.65
CA SER A 42 -7.48 -10.53 -19.75
C SER A 42 -8.64 -10.63 -18.74
N LEU A 43 -9.05 -9.52 -18.15
CA LEU A 43 -10.10 -9.48 -17.13
C LEU A 43 -11.49 -9.50 -17.76
N ASN A 44 -12.32 -10.45 -17.34
CA ASN A 44 -13.75 -10.39 -17.56
C ASN A 44 -14.41 -9.75 -16.33
N GLY A 45 -14.78 -8.47 -16.44
CA GLY A 45 -15.26 -7.66 -15.31
C GLY A 45 -14.12 -7.04 -14.49
N ASN A 46 -14.36 -6.78 -13.20
CA ASN A 46 -13.36 -6.16 -12.31
C ASN A 46 -12.70 -7.18 -11.39
N VAL A 47 -11.51 -6.86 -10.89
CA VAL A 47 -10.98 -7.52 -9.69
C VAL A 47 -11.92 -7.22 -8.53
N GLN A 48 -12.30 -8.27 -7.81
CA GLN A 48 -13.21 -8.17 -6.67
C GLN A 48 -12.50 -8.62 -5.41
N GLY A 49 -12.86 -8.03 -4.29
CA GLY A 49 -12.25 -8.40 -3.03
C GLY A 49 -12.67 -7.54 -1.86
N SER A 50 -12.20 -7.96 -0.69
CA SER A 50 -12.36 -7.23 0.55
C SER A 50 -11.07 -7.28 1.37
N ILE A 51 -10.80 -6.19 2.06
CA ILE A 51 -9.69 -6.03 2.98
C ILE A 51 -10.28 -5.69 4.33
N VAL A 52 -9.84 -6.41 5.36
CA VAL A 52 -10.13 -6.09 6.75
C VAL A 52 -8.81 -5.77 7.43
N ALA A 53 -8.74 -4.61 8.08
CA ALA A 53 -7.60 -4.19 8.89
C ALA A 53 -8.06 -4.04 10.34
N MET A 54 -7.31 -4.66 11.26
CA MET A 54 -7.54 -4.59 12.70
C MET A 54 -6.21 -4.54 13.42
N THR A 55 -6.21 -4.01 14.64
CA THR A 55 -5.05 -4.05 15.52
C THR A 55 -4.67 -5.52 15.78
N ALA A 56 -3.37 -5.82 15.66
CA ALA A 56 -2.85 -7.15 15.97
C ALA A 56 -2.88 -7.40 17.49
N LEU A 57 -2.79 -8.67 17.89
CA LEU A 57 -2.90 -9.08 19.30
C LEU A 57 -1.86 -8.43 20.22
N ASP A 58 -0.71 -8.03 19.68
CA ASP A 58 0.36 -7.35 20.41
C ASP A 58 0.17 -5.83 20.52
N GLY A 59 -0.89 -5.26 19.93
CA GLY A 59 -1.22 -3.84 19.99
C GLY A 59 -0.38 -2.94 19.08
N ASN A 60 0.78 -3.37 18.60
CA ASN A 60 1.75 -2.51 17.93
C ASN A 60 1.79 -2.69 16.41
N ARG A 61 0.94 -3.57 15.87
CA ARG A 61 0.86 -3.86 14.43
C ARG A 61 -0.58 -3.83 13.94
N VAL A 62 -0.74 -3.81 12.63
CA VAL A 62 -2.02 -3.99 11.95
C VAL A 62 -2.03 -5.35 11.26
N LYS A 63 -3.05 -6.15 11.51
CA LYS A 63 -3.32 -7.39 10.78
C LYS A 63 -4.25 -7.09 9.61
N PHE A 64 -3.74 -7.30 8.40
CA PHE A 64 -4.55 -7.28 7.18
C PHE A 64 -5.03 -8.69 6.86
N THR A 65 -6.35 -8.86 6.74
CA THR A 65 -6.97 -10.06 6.17
C THR A 65 -7.56 -9.69 4.82
N VAL A 66 -7.02 -10.26 3.76
CA VAL A 66 -7.38 -9.93 2.38
C VAL A 66 -7.98 -11.12 1.67
N GLY A 67 -8.96 -10.85 0.80
CA GLY A 67 -9.50 -11.83 -0.14
C GLY A 67 -9.68 -11.16 -1.49
N PHE A 68 -9.02 -11.71 -2.52
CA PHE A 68 -9.11 -11.25 -3.89
C PHE A 68 -9.62 -12.37 -4.79
N SER A 69 -10.37 -12.00 -5.82
CA SER A 69 -10.92 -12.91 -6.81
C SER A 69 -10.97 -12.22 -8.17
N ASN A 70 -11.15 -13.02 -9.22
CA ASN A 70 -11.09 -12.54 -10.60
C ASN A 70 -9.78 -11.80 -10.93
N LEU A 71 -8.66 -12.30 -10.39
CA LEU A 71 -7.33 -11.80 -10.76
C LEU A 71 -6.99 -12.22 -12.20
N PRO A 72 -6.21 -11.43 -12.94
CA PRO A 72 -5.74 -11.82 -14.26
C PRO A 72 -4.96 -13.16 -14.19
N ASN A 73 -5.08 -13.98 -15.23
CA ASN A 73 -4.38 -15.27 -15.32
C ASN A 73 -2.89 -15.15 -15.68
N LYS A 74 -2.41 -13.93 -15.97
CA LYS A 74 -1.02 -13.62 -16.34
C LYS A 74 -0.58 -12.35 -15.60
N GLY A 75 0.73 -12.17 -15.45
CA GLY A 75 1.30 -10.99 -14.79
C GLY A 75 1.41 -11.11 -13.27
N SER A 76 1.31 -12.33 -12.72
CA SER A 76 1.62 -12.60 -11.32
C SER A 76 3.14 -12.59 -11.06
N PRO A 77 3.61 -12.25 -9.84
CA PRO A 77 2.82 -11.87 -8.67
C PRO A 77 2.21 -10.47 -8.77
N PHE A 78 0.98 -10.31 -8.26
CA PHE A 78 0.31 -9.02 -8.20
C PHE A 78 0.73 -8.28 -6.92
N THR A 79 1.24 -7.06 -7.07
CA THR A 79 1.63 -6.23 -5.94
C THR A 79 0.40 -5.65 -5.24
N TYR A 80 0.51 -5.48 -3.93
CA TYR A 80 -0.52 -4.87 -3.08
C TYR A 80 0.13 -3.82 -2.18
N HIS A 81 -0.43 -2.62 -2.16
CA HIS A 81 0.09 -1.47 -1.41
C HIS A 81 -1.04 -0.55 -0.95
N LEU A 82 -0.73 0.28 0.06
CA LEU A 82 -1.56 1.40 0.48
C LEU A 82 -1.19 2.65 -0.32
N HIS A 83 -2.18 3.51 -0.56
CA HIS A 83 -2.04 4.77 -1.27
C HIS A 83 -2.35 5.95 -0.36
N VAL A 84 -1.90 7.15 -0.76
CA VAL A 84 -2.09 8.38 0.02
C VAL A 84 -3.55 8.82 0.06
N ASP A 85 -4.25 8.73 -1.06
CA ASP A 85 -5.61 9.22 -1.20
C ASP A 85 -6.62 8.07 -1.23
N LEU A 86 -7.82 8.35 -0.73
CA LEU A 86 -8.94 7.43 -0.81
C LEU A 86 -9.40 7.26 -2.26
N ILE A 87 -9.91 6.08 -2.59
CA ILE A 87 -10.59 5.88 -3.87
C ILE A 87 -11.94 6.62 -3.81
N PRO A 88 -12.23 7.53 -4.76
CA PRO A 88 -13.52 8.20 -4.84
C PRO A 88 -14.67 7.22 -5.10
N GLU A 89 -15.91 7.68 -4.90
CA GLU A 89 -17.12 6.86 -5.03
C GLU A 89 -17.30 6.24 -6.42
N ASP A 90 -16.76 6.89 -7.46
CA ASP A 90 -16.79 6.39 -8.84
C ASP A 90 -15.81 5.22 -9.08
N GLY A 91 -15.02 4.83 -8.07
CA GLY A 91 -14.09 3.72 -8.14
C GLY A 91 -12.82 4.01 -8.94
N ASN A 92 -12.52 5.27 -9.26
CA ASN A 92 -11.36 5.63 -10.07
C ASN A 92 -10.03 5.43 -9.32
N CYS A 93 -9.38 4.29 -9.58
CA CYS A 93 -8.12 3.92 -8.94
C CYS A 93 -6.96 4.90 -9.20
N THR A 94 -6.99 5.69 -10.28
CA THR A 94 -5.90 6.66 -10.56
C THR A 94 -5.88 7.82 -9.56
N LYS A 95 -6.98 8.02 -8.82
CA LYS A 95 -7.10 9.05 -7.79
C LYS A 95 -6.51 8.65 -6.45
N ALA A 96 -6.03 7.42 -6.29
CA ALA A 96 -5.27 6.99 -5.12
C ALA A 96 -3.89 7.69 -5.02
N LEU A 97 -3.36 8.16 -6.15
CA LEU A 97 -2.05 8.83 -6.27
C LEU A 97 -0.88 7.95 -5.77
N ALA A 98 0.06 8.53 -5.03
CA ALA A 98 1.31 7.88 -4.62
C ALA A 98 1.08 6.77 -3.58
N HIS A 99 2.11 5.94 -3.35
CA HIS A 99 2.12 5.01 -2.23
C HIS A 99 2.09 5.77 -0.90
N TYR A 100 1.36 5.25 0.08
CA TYR A 100 1.36 5.80 1.43
C TYR A 100 2.75 5.67 2.06
N ASN A 101 3.41 6.80 2.30
CA ASN A 101 4.78 6.87 2.82
C ASN A 101 4.91 8.03 3.82
N PRO A 102 4.38 7.87 5.05
CA PRO A 102 4.27 8.97 6.01
C PRO A 102 5.61 9.50 6.50
N PHE A 103 6.68 8.70 6.43
CA PHE A 103 8.04 9.10 6.82
C PHE A 103 8.93 9.48 5.63
N ASN A 104 8.36 9.46 4.42
CA ASN A 104 9.06 9.78 3.19
C ASN A 104 10.36 8.95 3.01
N HIS A 105 10.30 7.66 3.35
CA HIS A 105 11.43 6.75 3.13
C HIS A 105 11.67 6.50 1.65
N VAL A 106 12.94 6.47 1.25
CA VAL A 106 13.33 6.15 -0.12
C VAL A 106 13.27 4.64 -0.32
N LYS A 107 12.60 4.18 -1.38
CA LYS A 107 12.42 2.75 -1.70
C LYS A 107 13.73 1.94 -1.77
N THR A 108 14.85 2.59 -2.07
CA THR A 108 16.17 1.94 -2.20
C THR A 108 17.00 1.98 -0.92
N ALA A 109 16.47 2.53 0.18
CA ALA A 109 17.18 2.52 1.45
C ALA A 109 17.36 1.07 1.94
N PRO A 110 18.55 0.69 2.42
CA PRO A 110 18.76 -0.64 2.99
C PRO A 110 17.94 -0.81 4.27
N CYS A 111 17.44 -2.02 4.51
CA CYS A 111 16.73 -2.34 5.74
C CYS A 111 17.72 -2.44 6.91
N ASP A 112 17.41 -1.73 8.01
CA ASP A 112 18.11 -1.85 9.28
C ASP A 112 17.39 -2.87 10.17
N ALA A 113 18.03 -4.02 10.41
CA ALA A 113 17.45 -5.09 11.22
C ALA A 113 17.22 -4.70 12.68
N SER A 114 17.91 -3.66 13.20
CA SER A 114 17.65 -3.12 14.54
C SER A 114 16.38 -2.25 14.60
N ARG A 115 15.84 -1.90 13.43
CA ARG A 115 14.67 -1.03 13.22
C ARG A 115 13.73 -1.60 12.15
N PRO A 116 13.20 -2.82 12.34
CA PRO A 116 12.43 -3.52 11.32
C PRO A 116 11.15 -2.78 10.91
N GLU A 117 10.65 -1.84 11.72
CA GLU A 117 9.50 -0.99 11.39
C GLU A 117 9.80 0.05 10.29
N THR A 118 11.09 0.31 10.03
CA THR A 118 11.57 1.23 8.99
C THR A 118 11.83 0.51 7.65
N CYS A 119 11.65 -0.81 7.66
CA CYS A 119 11.62 -1.67 6.49
C CYS A 119 10.15 -1.97 6.11
#